data_AF-A0A349D1Z8-F1
#
_entry.id   AF-A0A349D1Z8-F1
#
_cell.length_a   1.000
_cell.length_b   1.000
_cell.length_c   1.000
_cell.angle_alpha   90.00
_cell.angle_beta   90.00
_cell.angle_gamma   90.00
#
_symmetry.space_group_name_H-M   'P 1'
#
loop_
_entity.id
_entity.type
_entity.pdbx_description
1 polymer ?
#
loop_
_entity_poly.entity_id
_entity_poly.type
_entity_poly.pdbx_seq_one_letter_code
_entity_poly.pdbx_strand_id
1 'polypeptide(L)'
;MRAFTIITRHPALAGETASGFLKWYFAEVPLHFLRSYGEYFRALNEIFSFWFLIKTFLSPWKGIVDRTERRGFDLNLMAQAIVLNITSRIIGMVFRLTALIVGIVVELVFFTAFTAMIIVWLAFPVLFILDLVQIF
;
A
#
# COMPACT_ATOMS: atom_id res chain seq x y z
N MET A 1 24.63 0.79 40.36
CA MET A 1 24.06 0.80 41.73
C MET A 1 23.10 1.97 42.04
N ARG A 2 23.13 3.13 41.35
CA ARG A 2 22.23 4.27 41.64
C ARG A 2 20.77 4.13 41.15
N ALA A 3 20.52 3.32 40.12
CA ALA A 3 19.16 3.08 39.61
C ALA A 3 18.27 2.32 40.62
N PHE A 4 18.86 1.35 41.34
CA PHE A 4 18.14 0.53 42.32
C PHE A 4 17.68 1.35 43.54
N THR A 5 18.43 2.39 43.91
CA THR A 5 18.08 3.32 45.00
C THR A 5 16.98 4.33 44.67
N ILE A 6 16.65 4.54 43.38
CA ILE A 6 15.55 5.43 42.97
C ILE A 6 14.21 4.68 43.06
N ILE A 7 14.19 3.42 42.63
CA ILE A 7 12.99 2.57 42.64
C ILE A 7 12.48 2.35 44.07
N THR A 8 13.38 2.20 45.05
CA THR A 8 13.03 2.00 46.47
C THR A 8 12.58 3.28 47.18
N ARG A 9 12.90 4.47 46.66
CA ARG A 9 12.50 5.76 47.26
C ARG A 9 11.17 6.30 46.73
N HIS A 10 10.76 5.90 45.52
CA HIS A 10 9.54 6.42 44.89
C HIS A 10 8.79 5.31 44.13
N PRO A 11 8.05 4.42 44.83
CA PRO A 11 7.29 3.34 44.19
C PRO A 11 6.22 3.85 43.22
N ALA A 12 5.75 5.09 43.40
CA ALA A 12 4.83 5.76 42.47
C ALA A 12 5.43 5.94 41.07
N LEU A 13 6.73 6.26 40.96
CA LEU A 13 7.41 6.45 39.67
C LEU A 13 7.54 5.15 38.88
N ALA A 14 7.62 4.00 39.57
CA ALA A 14 7.66 2.69 38.91
C ALA A 14 6.32 2.34 38.26
N GLY A 15 5.19 2.70 38.89
CA GLY A 15 3.85 2.50 38.32
C GLY A 15 3.56 3.43 37.14
N GLU A 16 3.98 4.69 37.23
CA GLU A 16 3.84 5.66 36.14
C GLU A 16 4.70 5.29 34.92
N THR A 17 5.92 4.80 35.13
CA THR A 17 6.79 4.36 34.02
C THR A 17 6.31 3.07 33.37
N ALA A 18 5.81 2.10 34.15
CA ALA A 18 5.24 0.87 33.60
C ALA A 18 3.96 1.12 32.79
N SER A 19 3.04 1.95 33.30
CA SER A 19 1.82 2.33 32.58
C SER A 19 2.13 3.17 31.33
N GLY A 20 3.10 4.08 31.41
CA GLY A 20 3.61 4.82 30.27
C GLY A 20 4.21 3.91 29.20
N PHE A 21 5.00 2.92 29.58
CA PHE A 21 5.58 1.94 28.67
C PHE A 21 4.50 1.11 27.96
N LEU A 22 3.51 0.58 28.69
CA LEU A 22 2.42 -0.21 28.10
C LEU A 22 1.62 0.61 27.08
N LYS A 23 1.31 1.87 27.41
CA LYS A 23 0.61 2.78 26.50
C LYS A 23 1.44 3.05 25.25
N TRP A 24 2.72 3.35 25.41
CA TRP A 24 3.62 3.61 24.29
C TRP A 24 3.74 2.39 23.37
N TYR A 25 3.95 1.21 23.96
CA TYR A 25 4.22 -0.03 23.24
C TYR A 25 2.99 -0.59 22.49
N PHE A 26 1.82 -0.58 23.14
CA PHE A 26 0.60 -1.17 22.55
C PHE A 26 -0.29 -0.16 21.80
N ALA A 27 -0.21 1.13 22.11
CA ALA A 27 -1.09 2.13 21.50
C ALA A 27 -0.33 3.12 20.63
N GLU A 28 0.67 3.83 21.17
CA GLU A 28 1.26 4.98 20.47
C GLU A 28 2.07 4.55 19.24
N VAL A 29 2.99 3.60 19.38
CA VAL A 29 3.83 3.14 18.27
C VAL A 29 3.04 2.36 17.21
N PRO A 30 2.18 1.38 17.55
CA PRO A 30 1.37 0.69 16.55
C PRO A 30 0.43 1.64 15.79
N LEU A 31 -0.15 2.64 16.48
CA LEU A 31 -0.96 3.65 15.84
C LEU A 31 -0.14 4.52 14.88
N HIS A 32 1.09 4.87 15.24
CA HIS A 32 2.01 5.56 14.34
C HIS A 32 2.30 4.73 13.09
N PHE A 33 2.59 3.43 13.24
CA PHE A 33 2.79 2.53 12.11
C PHE A 33 1.59 2.47 11.18
N LEU A 34 0.37 2.33 11.73
CA LEU A 34 -0.86 2.33 10.94
C LEU A 34 -1.06 3.64 10.16
N ARG A 35 -0.76 4.79 10.79
CA ARG A 35 -0.82 6.10 10.12
C ARG A 35 0.20 6.19 8.99
N SER A 36 1.45 5.80 9.24
CA SER A 36 2.49 5.78 8.21
C SER A 36 2.11 4.88 7.03
N TYR A 37 1.62 3.67 7.30
CA TYR A 37 1.16 2.77 6.25
C TYR A 37 -0.01 3.36 5.46
N GLY A 38 -0.95 4.05 6.12
CA GLY A 38 -2.05 4.75 5.44
C GLY A 38 -1.57 5.83 4.47
N GLU A 39 -0.52 6.57 4.82
CA GLU A 39 0.08 7.58 3.93
C GLU A 39 0.81 6.91 2.75
N TYR A 40 1.54 5.81 2.97
CA TYR A 40 2.13 5.03 1.86
C TYR A 40 1.07 4.44 0.94
N PHE A 41 0.00 3.87 1.50
CA PHE A 41 -1.13 3.33 0.73
C PHE A 41 -1.77 4.42 -0.13
N ARG A 42 -1.98 5.63 0.43
CA ARG A 42 -2.50 6.77 -0.32
C ARG A 42 -1.56 7.18 -1.45
N ALA A 43 -0.26 7.28 -1.18
CA ALA A 43 0.74 7.61 -2.19
C ALA A 43 0.79 6.57 -3.33
N LEU A 44 0.74 5.28 -3.00
CA LEU A 44 0.68 4.21 -4.00
C LEU A 44 -0.60 4.27 -4.84
N ASN A 45 -1.74 4.54 -4.22
CA ASN A 45 -3.00 4.74 -4.94
C ASN A 45 -2.96 5.93 -5.91
N GLU A 46 -2.24 6.99 -5.57
CA GLU A 46 -2.05 8.17 -6.42
C GLU A 46 -1.08 7.89 -7.57
N ILE A 47 0.10 7.32 -7.28
CA ILE A 47 1.13 6.95 -8.26
C ILE A 47 0.57 6.00 -9.33
N PHE A 48 -0.12 4.94 -8.91
CA PHE A 48 -0.75 4.00 -9.83
C PHE A 48 -2.12 4.48 -10.31
N SER A 49 -2.63 5.60 -9.78
CA SER A 49 -3.95 6.15 -10.08
C SER A 49 -5.02 5.06 -10.09
N PHE A 50 -5.04 4.23 -9.04
CA PHE A 50 -5.72 2.93 -9.03
C PHE A 50 -7.23 3.07 -9.32
N TRP A 51 -7.87 4.07 -8.71
CA TRP A 51 -9.27 4.41 -8.94
C TRP A 51 -9.56 4.85 -10.37
N PHE A 52 -8.63 5.59 -10.99
CA PHE A 52 -8.77 6.01 -12.37
C PHE A 52 -8.60 4.82 -13.32
N LEU A 53 -7.63 3.93 -13.06
CA LEU A 53 -7.41 2.71 -13.84
C LEU A 53 -8.64 1.82 -13.82
N ILE A 54 -9.22 1.54 -12.64
CA ILE A 54 -10.42 0.71 -12.52
C ILE A 54 -11.61 1.35 -13.27
N LYS A 55 -11.83 2.66 -13.10
CA LYS A 55 -12.92 3.36 -13.78
C LYS A 55 -12.75 3.37 -15.30
N THR A 56 -11.53 3.59 -15.78
CA THR A 56 -11.26 3.62 -17.22
C THR A 56 -11.15 2.24 -17.84
N PHE A 57 -10.88 1.19 -17.05
CA PHE A 57 -10.86 -0.19 -17.52
C PHE A 57 -12.22 -0.62 -18.11
N LEU A 58 -13.32 -0.22 -17.47
CA LEU A 58 -14.69 -0.51 -17.92
C LEU A 58 -15.31 0.61 -18.77
N SER A 59 -14.73 1.82 -18.77
CA SER A 59 -15.26 2.89 -19.62
C SER A 59 -15.05 2.53 -21.10
N PRO A 60 -16.07 2.70 -21.97
CA PRO A 60 -15.88 2.52 -23.40
C PRO A 60 -14.77 3.46 -23.85
N TRP A 61 -13.65 2.89 -24.30
CA TRP A 61 -12.51 3.67 -24.75
C TRP A 61 -13.02 4.60 -25.85
N LYS A 62 -13.00 5.91 -25.58
CA LYS A 62 -13.23 6.96 -26.58
C LYS A 62 -12.07 6.84 -27.56
N GLY A 63 -12.22 5.93 -28.53
CA GLY A 63 -11.29 5.80 -29.62
C GLY A 63 -11.13 7.16 -30.27
N ILE A 64 -9.96 7.39 -30.86
CA ILE A 64 -9.83 8.39 -31.90
C ILE A 64 -10.77 7.90 -33.00
N VAL A 65 -12.04 8.31 -32.94
CA VAL A 65 -12.98 8.07 -34.01
C VAL A 65 -12.48 8.99 -35.09
N ASP A 66 -11.77 8.43 -36.05
CA ASP A 66 -11.49 9.12 -37.29
C ASP A 66 -12.85 9.46 -37.88
N ARG A 67 -13.29 10.71 -37.67
CA ARG A 67 -14.50 11.25 -38.29
C ARG A 67 -14.10 11.50 -39.73
N THR A 68 -13.94 10.43 -40.51
CA THR A 68 -13.84 10.55 -41.95
C THR A 68 -15.22 11.02 -42.42
N GLU A 69 -15.40 12.34 -42.48
CA GLU A 69 -16.53 12.99 -43.11
C GLU A 69 -16.52 12.64 -44.61
N ARG A 70 -17.11 11.52 -45.01
CA ARG A 70 -17.45 11.31 -46.43
C ARG A 70 -18.78 10.60 -46.63
N ARG A 71 -19.55 11.18 -47.56
CA ARG A 71 -20.83 10.72 -48.10
C ARG A 71 -20.62 9.42 -48.91
N GLY A 72 -21.08 8.27 -48.41
CA GLY A 72 -21.13 7.01 -49.16
C GLY A 72 -20.91 5.75 -48.30
N PHE A 73 -21.26 4.58 -48.83
CA PHE A 73 -21.06 3.27 -48.20
C PHE A 73 -19.77 2.63 -48.77
N ASP A 74 -18.64 2.77 -48.07
CA ASP A 74 -17.34 2.19 -48.47
C ASP A 74 -16.89 1.12 -47.46
N LEU A 75 -17.02 -0.14 -47.88
CA LEU A 75 -16.69 -1.31 -47.05
C LEU A 75 -15.20 -1.37 -46.68
N ASN A 76 -14.30 -0.88 -47.52
CA ASN A 76 -12.86 -0.91 -47.24
C ASN A 76 -12.50 0.06 -46.11
N LEU A 77 -13.04 1.28 -46.17
CA LEU A 77 -12.85 2.28 -45.11
C LEU A 77 -13.46 1.81 -43.77
N MET A 78 -14.63 1.16 -43.82
CA MET A 78 -15.25 0.58 -42.61
C MET A 78 -14.38 -0.52 -42.00
N ALA A 79 -13.88 -1.46 -42.80
CA ALA A 79 -13.00 -2.52 -42.32
C ALA A 79 -11.71 -1.96 -41.70
N GLN A 80 -11.09 -0.98 -42.35
CA GLN A 80 -9.88 -0.33 -41.85
C GLN A 80 -10.11 0.38 -40.52
N ALA A 81 -11.22 1.12 -40.39
CA ALA A 81 -11.59 1.80 -39.14
C ALA A 81 -11.90 0.82 -38.01
N ILE A 82 -12.52 -0.33 -38.30
CA ILE A 82 -12.80 -1.37 -37.30
C ILE A 82 -11.49 -1.96 -36.78
N VAL A 83 -10.58 -2.36 -37.67
CA VAL A 83 -9.28 -2.95 -37.28
C VAL A 83 -8.48 -1.97 -36.45
N LEU A 84 -8.36 -0.71 -36.89
CA LEU A 84 -7.59 0.32 -36.17
C LEU A 84 -8.17 0.58 -34.77
N ASN A 85 -9.50 0.64 -34.65
CA ASN A 85 -10.17 0.82 -33.36
C ASN A 85 -9.97 -0.38 -32.43
N ILE A 86 -10.04 -1.61 -32.94
CA ILE A 86 -9.80 -2.82 -32.15
C ILE A 86 -8.35 -2.85 -31.66
N THR A 87 -7.37 -2.62 -32.54
CA THR A 87 -5.96 -2.61 -32.18
C THR A 87 -5.65 -1.55 -31.13
N SER A 88 -6.14 -0.31 -31.30
CA SER A 88 -5.95 0.77 -30.32
C SER A 88 -6.56 0.43 -28.95
N ARG A 89 -7.75 -0.21 -28.93
CA ARG A 89 -8.40 -0.66 -27.69
C ARG A 89 -7.61 -1.77 -26.98
N ILE A 90 -7.07 -2.73 -27.71
CA ILE A 90 -6.27 -3.83 -27.14
C ILE A 90 -5.01 -3.27 -26.51
N ILE A 91 -4.27 -2.41 -27.22
CA ILE A 91 -3.04 -1.80 -26.69
C ILE A 91 -3.33 -1.06 -25.39
N GLY A 92 -4.37 -0.21 -25.39
CA GLY A 92 -4.79 0.52 -24.20
C GLY A 92 -5.20 -0.37 -23.03
N MET A 93 -5.90 -1.48 -23.31
CA MET A 93 -6.29 -2.47 -22.31
C MET A 93 -5.07 -3.17 -21.70
N VAL A 94 -4.08 -3.55 -22.53
CA VAL A 94 -2.85 -4.20 -22.08
C VAL A 94 -2.09 -3.30 -21.12
N PHE A 95 -1.84 -2.03 -21.46
CA PHE A 95 -1.14 -1.11 -20.57
C PHE A 95 -1.86 -0.90 -19.24
N ARG A 96 -3.18 -0.75 -19.24
CA ARG A 96 -3.96 -0.63 -17.99
C ARG A 96 -3.91 -1.90 -17.15
N LEU A 97 -4.00 -3.07 -17.78
CA LEU A 97 -3.90 -4.35 -17.08
C LEU A 97 -2.51 -4.53 -16.45
N THR A 98 -1.45 -4.24 -17.20
CA THR A 98 -0.09 -4.28 -16.68
C THR A 98 0.10 -3.32 -15.50
N ALA A 99 -0.35 -2.07 -15.63
CA ALA A 99 -0.24 -1.10 -14.54
C ALA A 99 -1.07 -1.50 -13.31
N LEU A 100 -2.26 -2.10 -13.49
CA LEU A 100 -3.06 -2.63 -12.39
C LEU A 100 -2.35 -3.78 -11.68
N ILE A 101 -1.82 -4.76 -12.43
CA ILE A 101 -1.09 -5.91 -11.88
C ILE A 101 0.15 -5.43 -11.10
N VAL A 102 0.95 -4.55 -11.70
CA VAL A 102 2.15 -4.00 -11.04
C VAL A 102 1.77 -3.25 -9.76
N GLY A 103 0.71 -2.42 -9.81
CA GLY A 103 0.22 -1.72 -8.62
C GLY A 103 -0.19 -2.67 -7.50
N ILE A 104 -0.91 -3.75 -7.81
CA ILE A 104 -1.30 -4.78 -6.83
C ILE A 104 -0.07 -5.46 -6.22
N VAL A 105 0.90 -5.82 -7.06
CA VAL A 105 2.13 -6.50 -6.59
C VAL A 105 2.91 -5.60 -5.66
N VAL A 106 3.09 -4.32 -6.02
CA VAL A 106 3.78 -3.34 -5.17
C VAL A 106 3.04 -3.16 -3.84
N GLU A 107 1.71 -3.00 -3.87
CA GLU A 107 0.90 -2.88 -2.66
C GLU A 107 1.03 -4.12 -1.76
N LEU A 108 1.02 -5.32 -2.35
CA LEU A 108 1.20 -6.57 -1.60
C LEU A 108 2.58 -6.65 -0.93
N VAL A 109 3.64 -6.20 -1.60
CA VAL A 109 4.98 -6.14 -1.02
C VAL A 109 5.02 -5.16 0.17
N PHE A 110 4.41 -3.99 0.04
CA PHE A 110 4.34 -3.02 1.14
C PHE A 110 3.51 -3.53 2.31
N PHE A 111 2.37 -4.15 2.04
CA PHE A 111 1.51 -4.74 3.06
C PHE A 111 2.20 -5.89 3.82
N THR A 112 2.92 -6.76 3.11
CA THR A 112 3.68 -7.86 3.74
C THR A 112 4.84 -7.33 4.58
N ALA A 113 5.59 -6.33 4.09
CA ALA A 113 6.66 -5.68 4.86
C ALA A 113 6.12 -4.99 6.13
N PHE A 114 4.98 -4.29 6.01
CA PHE A 114 4.29 -3.66 7.13
C PHE A 114 3.84 -4.69 8.19
N THR A 115 3.26 -5.80 7.74
CA THR A 115 2.82 -6.90 8.62
C THR A 115 4.01 -7.51 9.35
N ALA A 116 5.12 -7.79 8.65
CA ALA A 116 6.35 -8.30 9.24
C ALA A 116 6.91 -7.33 10.30
N MET A 117 6.91 -6.02 10.02
CA MET A 117 7.35 -5.01 10.97
C MET A 117 6.52 -5.01 12.26
N ILE A 118 5.19 -5.13 12.16
CA ILE A 118 4.31 -5.25 13.34
C ILE A 118 4.60 -6.53 14.12
N ILE A 119 4.79 -7.66 13.44
CA ILE A 119 5.11 -8.93 14.10
C ILE A 119 6.42 -8.82 14.87
N VAL A 120 7.47 -8.26 14.25
CA VAL A 120 8.77 -8.03 14.90
C VAL A 120 8.62 -7.08 16.09
N TRP A 121 7.82 -6.02 15.94
CA TRP A 121 7.53 -5.09 17.04
C TRP A 121 6.87 -5.82 18.21
N LEU A 122 5.82 -6.61 17.96
CA LEU A 122 5.12 -7.36 19.02
C LEU A 122 5.99 -8.45 19.67
N ALA A 123 6.90 -9.05 18.90
CA ALA A 123 7.82 -10.07 19.38
C ALA A 123 8.98 -9.48 20.20
N PHE A 124 9.25 -8.18 20.08
CA PHE A 124 10.38 -7.50 20.73
C PHE A 124 10.58 -7.83 22.22
N PRO A 125 9.57 -7.74 23.12
CA PRO A 125 9.75 -8.05 24.54
C PRO A 125 10.09 -9.52 24.79
N VAL A 126 9.56 -10.43 23.96
CA VAL A 126 9.87 -11.87 24.06
C VAL A 126 11.32 -12.11 23.62
N LEU A 127 11.73 -11.54 22.49
CA LEU A 127 13.10 -11.62 21.99
C LEU A 127 14.11 -11.04 22.99
N PHE A 128 13.77 -9.91 23.63
CA PHE A 128 14.58 -9.30 24.67
C PHE A 128 14.76 -10.21 25.88
N ILE A 129 13.69 -10.87 26.35
CA ILE A 129 13.79 -11.83 27.46
C ILE A 129 14.64 -13.04 27.07
N LEU A 130 14.47 -13.58 25.86
CA LEU A 130 15.25 -14.71 25.37
C LEU A 130 16.75 -14.38 25.30
N ASP A 131 17.11 -13.21 24.79
CA ASP A 131 18.50 -12.74 24.72
C ASP A 131 19.12 -12.63 26.12
N LEU A 132 18.39 -12.07 27.09
CA LEU A 132 18.84 -12.03 28.48
C LEU A 132 19.06 -13.43 29.06
N VAL A 133 18.17 -14.40 28.81
CA VAL A 133 18.31 -15.77 29.31
C VAL A 133 19.49 -16.51 28.68
N GLN A 134 19.84 -16.20 27.43
CA GLN A 134 20.98 -16.85 26.74
C GLN A 134 22.35 -16.26 27.12
N ILE A 135 22.39 -15.01 27.59
CA ILE A 135 23.61 -14.30 27.98
C ILE A 135 24.07 -14.65 29.41
N PHE A 136 23.17 -15.09 30.29
CA PHE A 136 23.46 -15.52 31.68
C PHE A 136 23.60 -17.04 31.79
#